data_AF-A0A7V6NMT2-F1
#
_entry.id   AF-A0A7V6NMT2-F1
#
_cell.length_a   1.000
_cell.length_b   1.000
_cell.length_c   1.000
_cell.angle_alpha   90.00
_cell.angle_beta   90.00
_cell.angle_gamma   90.00
#
_symmetry.space_group_name_H-M   'P 1'
#
loop_
_entity.id
_entity.type
_entity.pdbx_description
1 polymer ?
#
loop_
_entity_poly.entity_id
_entity_poly.type
_entity_poly.pdbx_seq_one_letter_code
_entity_poly.pdbx_strand_id
1 'polypeptide(L)' 'MNQKEITRLRVINQTIDKVITIKEAAELLGLSERQVIRLKGGVNNYGP' A
#
# COMPACT_ATOMS: atom_id res chain seq x y z
N MET A 1 15.77 1.16 -3.47
CA MET A 1 14.67 0.30 -2.96
C MET A 1 15.04 -1.16 -3.15
N ASN A 2 14.76 -2.01 -2.18
CA ASN A 2 14.80 -3.46 -2.35
C ASN A 2 13.48 -3.99 -2.97
N GLN A 3 13.46 -5.26 -3.39
CA GLN A 3 12.28 -5.84 -4.05
C GLN A 3 11.01 -5.79 -3.18
N LYS A 4 11.14 -5.90 -1.86
CA LYS A 4 9.99 -5.82 -0.93
C LYS A 4 9.42 -4.40 -0.88
N GLU A 5 10.28 -3.38 -0.91
CA GLU A 5 9.88 -1.97 -0.93
C GLU A 5 9.18 -1.61 -2.25
N ILE A 6 9.71 -2.10 -3.39
CA ILE A 6 9.08 -1.91 -4.71
C ILE A 6 7.69 -2.54 -4.73
N THR A 7 7.56 -3.80 -4.29
CA THR A 7 6.28 -4.49 -4.23
C THR A 7 5.30 -3.77 -3.32
N ARG A 8 5.75 -3.31 -2.15
CA ARG A 8 4.92 -2.54 -1.22
C ARG A 8 4.40 -1.26 -1.86
N LEU A 9 5.28 -0.46 -2.45
CA LEU A 9 4.89 0.80 -3.08
C LEU A 9 3.89 0.57 -4.21
N ARG A 10 4.11 -0.46 -5.04
CA ARG A 10 3.18 -0.83 -6.12
C ARG A 10 1.77 -1.13 -5.59
N VAL A 11 1.66 -1.99 -4.57
CA VAL A 11 0.36 -2.38 -3.99
C VAL A 11 -0.32 -1.17 -3.34
N ILE A 12 0.43 -0.29 -2.67
CA ILE A 12 -0.11 0.93 -2.09
C ILE A 12 -0.64 1.88 -3.18
N ASN A 13 0.09 2.07 -4.28
CA ASN A 13 -0.40 2.88 -5.41
C ASN A 13 -1.67 2.29 -6.03
N GLN A 14 -1.74 0.97 -6.22
CA GLN A 14 -2.98 0.31 -6.67
C GLN A 14 -4.16 0.53 -5.72
N THR A 15 -3.89 0.66 -4.41
CA THR A 15 -4.91 0.97 -3.40
C THR A 15 -5.34 2.45 -3.44
N ILE A 16 -4.42 3.36 -3.76
CA ILE A 16 -4.69 4.79 -3.97
C ILE A 16 -5.56 4.99 -5.21
N ASP A 17 -5.19 4.33 -6.30
CA ASP A 17 -5.89 4.35 -7.59
C ASP A 17 -7.22 3.58 -7.57
N LYS A 18 -7.59 2.99 -6.42
CA LYS A 18 -8.81 2.20 -6.21
C LYS A 18 -8.92 0.99 -7.14
N VAL A 19 -7.79 0.50 -7.64
CA VAL A 19 -7.71 -0.74 -8.44
C VAL A 19 -7.97 -1.96 -7.55
N ILE A 20 -7.52 -1.90 -6.29
CA ILE A 20 -7.76 -2.91 -5.26
C ILE A 20 -8.28 -2.26 -3.98
N THR A 21 -8.98 -3.06 -3.18
CA THR A 21 -9.47 -2.67 -1.85
C THR A 21 -8.36 -2.70 -0.80
N ILE A 22 -8.60 -2.04 0.33
CA ILE A 22 -7.68 -2.06 1.48
C ILE A 22 -7.49 -3.49 2.01
N LYS A 23 -8.55 -4.30 1.98
CA LYS A 23 -8.52 -5.70 2.41
C LYS A 23 -7.61 -6.55 1.51
N GLU A 24 -7.78 -6.45 0.20
CA GLU A 24 -6.92 -7.16 -0.76
C GLU A 24 -5.45 -6.73 -0.65
N ALA A 25 -5.19 -5.43 -0.47
CA ALA A 25 -3.84 -4.92 -0.24
C ALA A 25 -3.23 -5.44 1.07
N ALA A 26 -4.03 -5.58 2.12
CA ALA A 26 -3.61 -6.13 3.41
C ALA A 26 -3.20 -7.61 3.26
N GLU A 27 -3.99 -8.40 2.54
CA GLU A 27 -3.68 -9.80 2.23
C GLU A 27 -2.40 -9.93 1.38
N LEU A 28 -2.25 -9.13 0.31
CA LEU A 28 -1.07 -9.15 -0.57
C LEU A 28 0.23 -8.76 0.14
N LEU A 29 0.15 -7.86 1.13
CA LEU A 29 1.33 -7.37 1.86
C LEU A 29 1.59 -8.12 3.17
N GLY A 30 0.70 -9.02 3.57
CA GLY A 30 0.75 -9.65 4.90
C GLY A 30 0.66 -8.61 6.03
N LEU A 31 -0.16 -7.58 5.85
CA LEU A 31 -0.34 -6.47 6.79
C LEU A 31 -1.77 -6.44 7.31
N SER A 32 -1.99 -5.69 8.39
CA SER A 32 -3.34 -5.28 8.79
C SER A 32 -3.88 -4.15 7.90
N GLU A 33 -5.20 -4.09 7.73
CA GLU A 33 -5.86 -2.99 7.02
C GLU A 33 -5.47 -1.61 7.57
N ARG A 34 -5.28 -1.48 8.89
CA ARG A 34 -4.79 -0.24 9.54
C ARG A 34 -3.40 0.17 9.06
N GLN A 35 -2.49 -0.79 8.88
CA GLN A 35 -1.14 -0.50 8.35
C GLN A 35 -1.22 -0.05 6.89
N VAL A 36 -2.10 -0.64 6.09
CA VAL A 36 -2.33 -0.21 4.70
C VAL A 36 -2.88 1.21 4.66
N ILE A 37 -3.89 1.53 5.49
CA ILE A 37 -4.43 2.90 5.60
C ILE A 37 -3.33 3.91 5.96
N ARG A 38 -2.47 3.57 6.92
CA ARG A 38 -1.36 4.42 7.32
C ARG A 38 -0.34 4.62 6.20
N LEU A 39 0.05 3.55 5.51
CA LEU A 39 0.99 3.62 4.39
C LEU A 39 0.43 4.43 3.23
N LYS A 40 -0.85 4.20 2.88
CA LYS A 40 -1.59 5.00 1.90
C LYS A 40 -1.55 6.49 2.24
N GLY A 41 -1.85 6.85 3.49
CA GLY A 41 -1.78 8.24 3.96
C GLY A 41 -0.36 8.82 3.87
N GLY A 42 0.66 8.02 4.19
CA GLY A 42 2.06 8.41 4.02
C GLY A 42 2.39 8.76 2.56
N VAL A 43 2.05 7.87 1.63
CA VAL A 43 2.33 8.08 0.20
C VAL A 43 1.55 9.26 -0.38
N ASN A 44 0.28 9.45 0.00
CA ASN A 44 -0.50 10.59 -0.47
C ASN A 44 0.03 11.95 0.00
N ASN A 45 0.57 12.02 1.22
CA ASN A 45 0.97 13.29 1.83
C ASN A 45 2.45 13.63 1.57
N TYR A 46 3.31 12.63 1.43
CA TYR A 46 4.76 12.81 1.37
C TYR A 46 5.40 12.22 0.11
N GLY A 47 4.62 11.53 -0.73
CA GLY A 47 5.12 10.85 -1.91
C GLY A 47 5.73 9.46 -1.63
N PRO A 48 6.24 8.80 -2.69
CA PRO A 48 6.86 7.47 -2.64
C PRO A 48 8.15 7.36 -1.82
#